data_AF-A0A1F4Z450-F1
#
_entry.id   AF-A0A1F4Z450-F1
#
_cell.length_a   1.000
_cell.length_b   1.000
_cell.length_c   1.000
_cell.angle_alpha   90.00
_cell.angle_beta   90.00
_cell.angle_gamma   90.00
#
_symmetry.space_group_name_H-M   'P 1'
#
loop_
_entity.id
_entity.type
_entity.pdbx_description
1 polymer ?
#
loop_
_entity_poly.entity_id
_entity_poly.type
_entity_poly.pdbx_seq_one_letter_code
_entity_poly.pdbx_strand_id
1 'polypeptide(L)'
;MASTGKSKRNAVVHDNFLEALRDLGKGVVDEVKTQAKQIVASDLPESFGISGSGVLNPNESVSLSQLQSAESRGEQQAESRFRQQLAELQRQQEAFASRQTAEIRQQILALKQEIQTFAKSAGEFAQEVQKATAQIPSRPGIYHKNFFIHLREVIMTLRKRVESSRNWLATANARAGKRGFYWGQVSKSGTKYMLSSERYMVMSTG
;
A
#
# COMPACT_ATOMS: atom_id res chain seq x y z
N MET A 1 58.81 -8.09 -12.67
CA MET A 1 57.73 -7.15 -12.27
C MET A 1 56.42 -7.84 -12.64
N ALA A 2 55.77 -8.53 -11.69
CA ALA A 2 54.58 -8.09 -10.91
C ALA A 2 53.34 -7.88 -11.82
N SER A 3 52.14 -8.43 -11.56
CA SER A 3 51.48 -8.75 -10.29
C SER A 3 50.40 -9.83 -10.45
N THR A 4 50.24 -10.68 -9.44
CA THR A 4 49.11 -11.62 -9.26
C THR A 4 47.92 -10.89 -8.62
N GLY A 5 46.76 -10.92 -9.27
CA GLY A 5 45.52 -10.30 -8.78
C GLY A 5 44.81 -11.16 -7.73
N LYS A 6 44.79 -10.71 -6.47
CA LYS A 6 43.95 -11.30 -5.40
C LYS A 6 42.52 -10.73 -5.49
N SER A 7 41.55 -11.61 -5.71
CA SER A 7 40.11 -11.30 -5.63
C SER A 7 39.70 -11.07 -4.17
N LYS A 8 39.23 -9.86 -3.86
CA LYS A 8 38.60 -9.52 -2.57
C LYS A 8 37.16 -10.04 -2.58
N ARG A 9 36.84 -11.02 -1.72
CA ARG A 9 35.45 -11.40 -1.43
C ARG A 9 34.86 -10.41 -0.44
N ASN A 10 33.66 -9.92 -0.75
CA ASN A 10 32.89 -9.01 0.11
C ASN A 10 32.49 -9.74 1.40
N ALA A 11 32.81 -9.15 2.55
CA ALA A 11 32.30 -9.61 3.84
C ALA A 11 30.79 -9.28 3.88
N VAL A 12 29.96 -10.31 4.06
CA VAL A 12 28.53 -10.16 4.26
C VAL A 12 28.33 -9.64 5.68
N VAL A 13 27.81 -8.43 5.81
CA VAL A 13 27.40 -7.85 7.09
C VAL A 13 26.01 -8.41 7.39
N HIS A 14 25.83 -9.08 8.52
CA HIS A 14 24.55 -9.64 8.94
C HIS A 14 23.93 -8.76 10.03
N ASP A 15 22.68 -8.36 9.84
CA ASP A 15 21.98 -7.42 10.73
C ASP A 15 21.35 -8.11 11.96
N ASN A 16 21.31 -9.45 12.03
CA ASN A 16 20.65 -10.17 13.13
C ASN A 16 21.27 -11.53 13.49
N PHE A 17 21.30 -11.83 14.79
CA PHE A 17 21.78 -13.09 15.39
C PHE A 17 21.06 -14.34 14.85
N LEU A 18 19.75 -14.25 14.61
CA LEU A 18 18.96 -15.37 14.08
C LEU A 18 19.31 -15.71 12.63
N GLU A 19 19.78 -14.73 11.86
CA GLU A 19 20.21 -14.92 10.48
C GLU A 19 21.58 -15.60 10.42
N ALA A 20 22.49 -15.21 11.34
CA ALA A 20 23.76 -15.89 11.56
C ALA A 20 23.58 -17.34 12.04
N LEU A 21 22.57 -17.61 12.88
CA LEU A 21 22.26 -18.96 13.35
C LEU A 21 21.61 -19.83 12.27
N ARG A 22 20.81 -19.25 11.37
CA ARG A 22 20.21 -19.97 10.22
C ARG A 22 21.27 -20.39 9.21
N ASP A 23 22.26 -19.55 8.95
CA ASP A 23 23.37 -19.87 8.04
C ASP A 23 24.40 -20.84 8.65
N LEU A 24 24.38 -21.04 9.98
CA LEU A 24 25.16 -22.07 10.69
C LEU A 24 24.86 -23.50 10.19
N GLY A 25 23.67 -23.74 9.63
CA GLY A 25 23.28 -25.03 9.06
C GLY A 25 24.00 -25.40 7.76
N LYS A 26 24.76 -24.47 7.15
CA LYS A 26 25.45 -24.66 5.86
C LYS A 26 26.95 -24.34 5.97
N GLY A 27 27.62 -25.01 6.90
CA GLY A 27 29.05 -25.34 6.79
C GLY A 27 30.05 -24.19 6.74
N VAL A 28 30.24 -23.48 7.86
CA VAL A 28 31.44 -22.66 8.13
C VAL A 28 31.70 -22.66 9.66
N VAL A 29 32.63 -23.48 10.15
CA VAL A 29 32.79 -23.72 11.61
C VAL A 29 33.83 -22.79 12.26
N ASP A 30 34.88 -22.39 11.55
CA ASP A 30 36.03 -21.71 12.17
C ASP A 30 35.91 -20.18 12.22
N GLU A 31 35.25 -19.57 11.22
CA GLU A 31 35.11 -18.10 11.13
C GLU A 31 33.91 -17.58 11.97
N VAL A 32 32.93 -18.45 12.25
CA VAL A 32 31.77 -18.13 13.08
C VAL A 32 32.12 -18.20 14.58
N LYS A 33 33.04 -19.07 14.99
CA LYS A 33 33.44 -19.19 16.40
C LYS A 33 34.18 -17.94 16.89
N THR A 34 34.93 -17.28 16.02
CA THR A 34 35.59 -16.00 16.31
C THR A 34 34.57 -14.85 16.29
N GLN A 35 33.69 -14.77 15.30
CA GLN A 35 32.71 -13.69 15.21
C GLN A 35 31.61 -13.77 16.29
N ALA A 36 31.12 -14.97 16.62
CA ALA A 36 30.15 -15.17 17.71
C ALA A 36 30.76 -14.85 19.08
N LYS A 37 32.03 -15.23 19.32
CA LYS A 37 32.74 -14.82 20.53
C LYS A 37 32.91 -13.31 20.61
N GLN A 38 33.12 -12.65 19.48
CA GLN A 38 33.35 -11.21 19.43
C GLN A 38 32.06 -10.42 19.65
N ILE A 39 30.92 -10.86 19.08
CA ILE A 39 29.60 -10.24 19.26
C ILE A 39 29.08 -10.44 20.70
N VAL A 40 29.22 -11.65 21.25
CA VAL A 40 28.81 -11.97 22.63
C VAL A 40 29.70 -11.22 23.64
N ALA A 41 31.00 -11.06 23.35
CA ALA A 41 31.92 -10.33 24.22
C ALA A 41 31.81 -8.80 24.12
N SER A 42 31.20 -8.24 23.06
CA SER A 42 31.03 -6.80 22.90
C SER A 42 29.65 -6.31 23.35
N ASP A 43 28.56 -7.01 23.01
CA ASP A 43 27.20 -6.51 23.27
C ASP A 43 26.69 -6.80 24.69
N LEU A 44 27.08 -7.91 25.31
CA LEU A 44 26.64 -8.23 26.67
C LEU A 44 27.23 -7.29 27.74
N PRO A 45 28.55 -7.07 27.82
CA PRO A 45 29.12 -6.27 28.91
C PRO A 45 28.77 -4.77 28.84
N GLU A 46 28.48 -4.21 27.64
CA GLU A 46 28.01 -2.82 27.51
C GLU A 46 26.56 -2.64 27.96
N SER A 47 25.68 -3.63 27.71
CA SER A 47 24.28 -3.57 28.16
C SER A 47 24.12 -3.66 29.69
N PHE A 48 25.09 -4.27 30.39
CA PHE A 48 25.19 -4.29 31.86
C PHE A 48 26.18 -3.25 32.41
N GLY A 49 26.68 -2.36 31.54
CA GLY A 49 27.64 -1.27 31.76
C GLY A 49 28.87 -1.59 32.63
N ILE A 50 29.44 -2.77 32.43
CA ILE A 50 30.78 -3.10 32.92
C ILE A 50 31.77 -2.39 32.00
N SER A 51 32.20 -1.20 32.41
CA SER A 51 33.17 -0.39 31.65
C SER A 51 34.58 -0.96 31.82
N GLY A 52 34.89 -1.95 30.98
CA GLY A 52 36.21 -2.56 30.88
C GLY A 52 36.08 -4.04 30.61
N SER A 53 36.60 -4.49 29.47
CA SER A 53 37.03 -5.87 29.17
C SER A 53 36.27 -6.94 29.97
N GLY A 54 35.24 -7.58 29.40
CA GLY A 54 34.31 -8.55 30.05
C GLY A 54 34.95 -9.77 30.73
N VAL A 55 35.84 -9.55 31.69
CA VAL A 55 36.59 -10.49 32.50
C VAL A 55 36.62 -9.88 33.91
N LEU A 56 35.70 -10.34 34.76
CA LEU A 56 35.72 -10.00 36.17
C LEU A 56 36.89 -10.76 36.82
N ASN A 57 37.86 -10.03 37.36
CA ASN A 57 38.93 -10.67 38.12
C ASN A 57 38.39 -11.07 39.50
N PRO A 58 38.76 -12.25 40.04
CA PRO A 58 38.37 -12.63 41.39
C PRO A 58 38.81 -11.56 42.40
N ASN A 59 37.90 -11.14 43.29
CA ASN A 59 38.05 -10.07 44.30
C ASN A 59 37.94 -8.61 43.81
N GLU A 60 37.44 -8.34 42.61
CA GLU A 60 37.10 -6.97 42.19
C GLU A 60 35.76 -6.52 42.81
N SER A 61 35.78 -5.48 43.66
CA SER A 61 34.58 -4.96 44.30
C SER A 61 33.84 -4.00 43.35
N VAL A 62 32.75 -4.49 42.77
CA VAL A 62 31.89 -3.67 41.92
C VAL A 62 31.05 -2.73 42.79
N SER A 63 31.17 -1.42 42.57
CA SER A 63 30.39 -0.43 43.31
C SER A 63 28.94 -0.41 42.83
N LEU A 64 27.99 -0.50 43.77
CA LEU A 64 26.54 -0.51 43.49
C LEU A 64 26.07 0.71 42.67
N SER A 65 26.70 1.87 42.90
CA SER A 65 26.45 3.11 42.16
C SER A 65 26.90 3.05 40.70
N GLN A 66 28.00 2.36 40.41
CA GLN A 66 28.50 2.18 39.04
C GLN A 66 27.56 1.28 38.25
N LEU A 67 27.09 0.18 38.85
CA LEU A 67 26.09 -0.71 38.24
C LEU A 67 24.77 0.02 37.91
N GLN A 68 24.28 0.87 38.82
CA GLN A 68 23.05 1.62 38.59
C GLN A 68 23.20 2.68 37.47
N SER A 69 24.36 3.33 37.39
CA SER A 69 24.67 4.26 36.30
C SER A 69 24.90 3.58 34.95
N ALA A 70 25.35 2.33 34.98
CA ALA A 70 25.51 1.44 33.83
C ALA A 70 24.15 0.96 33.30
N GLU A 71 23.29 0.48 34.18
CA GLU A 71 21.92 0.02 33.89
C GLU A 71 21.09 1.15 33.26
N SER A 72 21.08 2.34 33.88
CA SER A 72 20.35 3.50 33.33
C SER A 72 20.86 3.97 31.97
N ARG A 73 22.15 3.83 31.66
CA ARG A 73 22.70 4.09 30.31
C ARG A 73 22.27 3.02 29.31
N GLY A 74 22.29 1.74 29.72
CA GLY A 74 21.80 0.63 28.91
C GLY A 74 20.32 0.78 28.57
N GLU A 75 19.49 1.15 29.55
CA GLU A 75 18.06 1.43 29.37
C GLU A 75 17.82 2.59 28.41
N GLN A 76 18.53 3.72 28.58
CA GLN A 76 18.39 4.87 27.68
C GLN A 76 18.80 4.55 26.25
N GLN A 77 19.87 3.79 26.06
CA GLN A 77 20.30 3.35 24.73
C GLN A 77 19.30 2.38 24.11
N ALA A 78 18.82 1.39 24.87
CA ALA A 78 17.80 0.45 24.41
C ALA A 78 16.50 1.18 24.02
N GLU A 79 16.06 2.14 24.84
CA GLU A 79 14.88 2.95 24.55
C GLU A 79 15.07 3.83 23.31
N SER A 80 16.25 4.43 23.12
CA SER A 80 16.55 5.20 21.91
C SER A 80 16.53 4.34 20.65
N ARG A 81 17.09 3.12 20.70
CA ARG A 81 17.10 2.17 19.58
C ARG A 81 15.68 1.72 19.24
N PHE A 82 14.88 1.41 20.27
CA PHE A 82 13.47 1.06 20.10
C PHE A 82 12.67 2.19 19.45
N ARG A 83 12.83 3.43 19.94
CA ARG A 83 12.16 4.62 19.36
C ARG A 83 12.57 4.85 17.90
N GLN A 84 13.84 4.67 17.57
CA GLN A 84 14.33 4.78 16.19
C GLN A 84 13.71 3.71 15.28
N GLN A 85 13.67 2.45 15.72
CA GLN A 85 13.03 1.37 14.97
C GLN A 85 11.53 1.63 14.75
N LEU A 86 10.83 2.10 15.79
CA LEU A 86 9.41 2.42 15.69
C LEU A 86 9.14 3.56 14.69
N ALA A 87 9.97 4.61 14.72
CA ALA A 87 9.89 5.72 13.78
C ALA A 87 10.16 5.28 12.33
N GLU A 88 11.12 4.38 12.13
CA GLU A 88 11.40 3.82 10.80
C GLU A 88 10.24 2.97 10.27
N LEU A 89 9.64 2.12 11.11
CA LEU A 89 8.45 1.34 10.75
C LEU A 89 7.27 2.25 10.37
N GLN A 90 7.04 3.34 11.11
CA GLN A 90 6.01 4.32 10.78
C GLN A 90 6.26 4.97 9.42
N ARG A 91 7.50 5.41 9.15
CA ARG A 91 7.86 6.00 7.84
C ARG A 91 7.67 5.01 6.70
N GLN A 92 8.00 3.74 6.88
CA GLN A 92 7.80 2.71 5.87
C GLN A 92 6.31 2.47 5.60
N GLN A 93 5.49 2.43 6.64
CA GLN A 93 4.03 2.31 6.51
C GLN A 93 3.44 3.51 5.75
N GLU A 94 3.84 4.73 6.10
CA GLU A 94 3.39 5.95 5.42
C GLU A 94 3.82 5.98 3.95
N ALA A 95 5.08 5.63 3.67
CA ALA A 95 5.59 5.56 2.31
C ALA A 95 4.83 4.51 1.47
N PHE A 96 4.54 3.35 2.04
CA PHE A 96 3.78 2.30 1.38
C PHE A 96 2.32 2.73 1.12
N ALA A 97 1.66 3.30 2.12
CA ALA A 97 0.30 3.82 1.96
C ALA A 97 0.22 4.96 0.93
N SER A 98 1.22 5.83 0.90
CA SER A 98 1.34 6.92 -0.09
C SER A 98 1.51 6.38 -1.51
N ARG A 99 2.37 5.37 -1.70
CA ARG A 99 2.56 4.70 -3.00
C ARG A 99 1.28 4.05 -3.48
N GLN A 100 0.61 3.26 -2.64
CA GLN A 100 -0.69 2.66 -2.99
C GLN A 100 -1.72 3.73 -3.38
N THR A 101 -1.79 4.81 -2.61
CA THR A 101 -2.71 5.92 -2.89
C THR A 101 -2.39 6.58 -4.23
N ALA A 102 -1.11 6.77 -4.56
CA ALA A 102 -0.68 7.34 -5.83
C ALA A 102 -1.01 6.41 -7.01
N GLU A 103 -0.77 5.11 -6.88
CA GLU A 103 -1.12 4.09 -7.89
C GLU A 103 -2.63 4.07 -8.16
N ILE A 104 -3.45 4.02 -7.10
CA ILE A 104 -4.92 4.07 -7.23
C ILE A 104 -5.36 5.36 -7.93
N ARG A 105 -4.76 6.51 -7.59
CA ARG A 105 -5.07 7.79 -8.25
C ARG A 105 -4.74 7.74 -9.74
N GLN A 106 -3.59 7.19 -10.12
CA GLN A 106 -3.22 7.04 -11.53
C GLN A 106 -4.19 6.13 -12.27
N GLN A 107 -4.57 4.99 -11.67
CA GLN A 107 -5.56 4.07 -12.24
C GLN A 107 -6.91 4.76 -12.44
N ILE A 108 -7.39 5.53 -11.45
CA ILE A 108 -8.63 6.31 -11.57
C ILE A 108 -8.54 7.33 -12.71
N LEU A 109 -7.41 8.00 -12.88
CA LEU A 109 -7.22 8.97 -13.97
C LEU A 109 -7.25 8.29 -15.34
N ALA A 110 -6.57 7.15 -15.49
CA ALA A 110 -6.59 6.37 -16.72
C ALA A 110 -8.02 5.91 -17.07
N LEU A 111 -8.74 5.35 -16.10
CA LEU A 111 -10.13 4.94 -16.27
C LEU A 111 -11.04 6.10 -16.67
N LYS A 112 -10.84 7.29 -16.08
CA LYS A 112 -11.59 8.49 -16.46
C LYS A 112 -11.35 8.90 -17.91
N GLN A 113 -10.11 8.87 -18.37
CA GLN A 113 -9.76 9.19 -19.75
C GLN A 113 -10.36 8.18 -20.73
N GLU A 114 -10.32 6.89 -20.41
CA GLU A 114 -10.92 5.83 -21.22
C GLU A 114 -12.44 6.01 -21.34
N ILE A 115 -13.12 6.27 -20.21
CA ILE A 115 -14.56 6.54 -20.18
C ILE A 115 -14.92 7.78 -21.03
N GLN A 116 -14.12 8.85 -20.96
CA GLN A 116 -14.33 10.05 -21.78
C GLN A 116 -14.12 9.77 -23.28
N THR A 117 -13.10 8.98 -23.61
CA THR A 117 -12.82 8.58 -24.99
C THR A 117 -13.96 7.75 -25.57
N PHE A 118 -14.48 6.80 -24.80
CA PHE A 118 -15.68 6.04 -25.15
C PHE A 118 -16.91 6.93 -25.34
N ALA A 119 -17.13 7.91 -24.46
CA ALA A 119 -18.25 8.83 -24.58
C ALA A 119 -18.19 9.65 -25.89
N LYS A 120 -17.00 10.06 -26.30
CA LYS A 120 -16.77 10.76 -27.57
C LYS A 120 -17.06 9.85 -28.77
N SER A 121 -16.48 8.65 -28.80
CA SER A 121 -16.68 7.71 -29.93
C SER A 121 -18.14 7.26 -30.04
N ALA A 122 -18.87 7.11 -28.93
CA ALA A 122 -20.30 6.85 -28.94
C ALA A 122 -21.11 8.00 -29.57
N GLY A 123 -20.70 9.26 -29.36
CA GLY A 123 -21.29 10.43 -29.99
C GLY A 123 -21.03 10.49 -31.50
N GLU A 124 -19.80 10.21 -31.93
CA GLU A 124 -19.43 10.11 -33.35
C GLU A 124 -20.22 8.99 -34.05
N PHE A 125 -20.31 7.81 -33.42
CA PHE A 125 -21.13 6.71 -33.91
C PHE A 125 -22.60 7.09 -34.08
N ALA A 126 -23.18 7.85 -33.13
CA ALA A 126 -24.55 8.32 -33.25
C ALA A 126 -24.76 9.22 -34.48
N GLN A 127 -23.78 10.08 -34.82
CA GLN A 127 -23.83 10.91 -36.03
C GLN A 127 -23.74 10.07 -37.31
N GLU A 128 -22.89 9.04 -37.33
CA GLU A 128 -22.77 8.13 -38.48
C GLU A 128 -24.05 7.34 -38.71
N VAL A 129 -24.67 6.84 -37.63
CA VAL A 129 -25.99 6.17 -37.70
C VAL A 129 -27.03 7.13 -38.28
N GLN A 130 -27.08 8.38 -37.82
CA GLN A 130 -28.01 9.37 -38.36
C GLN A 130 -27.80 9.59 -39.86
N LYS A 131 -26.55 9.78 -40.31
CA LYS A 131 -26.21 9.90 -41.73
C LYS A 131 -26.66 8.67 -42.53
N ALA A 132 -26.37 7.47 -42.03
CA ALA A 132 -26.76 6.21 -42.69
C ALA A 132 -28.28 6.07 -42.80
N THR A 133 -29.04 6.47 -41.78
CA THR A 133 -30.52 6.43 -41.79
C THR A 133 -31.16 7.50 -42.66
N ALA A 134 -30.51 8.65 -42.85
CA ALA A 134 -31.01 9.73 -43.70
C ALA A 134 -30.82 9.44 -45.20
N GLN A 135 -29.83 8.60 -45.55
CA GLN A 135 -29.58 8.18 -46.92
C GLN A 135 -30.56 7.07 -47.33
N ILE A 136 -31.57 7.42 -48.12
CA ILE A 136 -32.43 6.43 -48.79
C ILE A 136 -31.75 6.03 -50.11
N PRO A 137 -31.38 4.75 -50.31
CA PRO A 137 -30.81 4.31 -51.57
C PRO A 137 -31.83 4.50 -52.71
N SER A 138 -31.41 5.11 -53.83
CA SER A 138 -32.28 5.33 -54.99
C SER A 138 -32.76 4.02 -55.63
N ARG A 139 -32.01 2.93 -55.47
CA ARG A 139 -32.40 1.56 -55.85
C ARG A 139 -32.03 0.59 -54.72
N PRO A 140 -32.92 0.38 -53.73
CA PRO A 140 -32.64 -0.52 -52.62
C PRO A 140 -32.53 -1.96 -53.12
N GLY A 141 -31.61 -2.72 -52.51
CA GLY A 141 -31.34 -4.12 -52.86
C GLY A 141 -31.09 -4.95 -51.60
N ILE A 142 -30.89 -6.27 -51.76
CA ILE A 142 -30.69 -7.21 -50.65
C ILE A 142 -29.51 -6.78 -49.74
N TYR A 143 -28.44 -6.26 -50.33
CA TYR A 143 -27.29 -5.73 -49.58
C TYR A 143 -27.69 -4.61 -48.60
N HIS A 144 -28.42 -3.60 -49.09
CA HIS A 144 -28.89 -2.49 -48.26
C HIS A 144 -29.80 -2.98 -47.12
N LYS A 145 -30.69 -3.93 -47.41
CA LYS A 145 -31.55 -4.56 -46.40
C LYS A 145 -30.72 -5.24 -45.30
N ASN A 146 -29.76 -6.08 -45.69
CA ASN A 146 -28.92 -6.81 -44.73
C ASN A 146 -28.05 -5.86 -43.90
N PHE A 147 -27.51 -4.80 -44.53
CA PHE A 147 -26.79 -3.75 -43.83
C PHE A 147 -27.64 -3.13 -42.70
N PHE A 148 -28.87 -2.71 -42.99
CA PHE A 148 -29.74 -2.11 -41.96
C PHE A 148 -30.20 -3.12 -40.90
N ILE A 149 -30.34 -4.40 -41.24
CA ILE A 149 -30.61 -5.47 -40.26
C ILE A 149 -29.45 -5.56 -39.26
N HIS A 150 -28.21 -5.67 -39.75
CA HIS A 150 -27.03 -5.76 -38.89
C HIS A 150 -26.83 -4.48 -38.07
N LEU A 151 -27.01 -3.31 -38.68
CA LEU A 151 -26.93 -2.03 -37.98
C LEU A 151 -27.95 -1.94 -36.83
N ARG A 152 -29.19 -2.41 -37.07
CA ARG A 152 -30.23 -2.48 -36.04
C ARG A 152 -29.85 -3.42 -34.90
N GLU A 153 -29.28 -4.59 -35.18
CA GLU A 153 -28.85 -5.56 -34.17
C GLU A 153 -27.77 -4.99 -33.24
N VAL A 154 -26.77 -4.30 -33.81
CA VAL A 154 -25.71 -3.61 -33.06
C VAL A 154 -26.31 -2.54 -32.15
N ILE A 155 -27.18 -1.66 -32.68
CA ILE A 155 -27.81 -0.59 -31.91
C ILE A 155 -28.70 -1.15 -30.80
N MET A 156 -29.44 -2.23 -31.04
CA MET A 156 -30.28 -2.87 -30.02
C MET A 156 -29.44 -3.40 -28.86
N THR A 157 -28.29 -4.00 -29.14
CA THR A 157 -27.38 -4.52 -28.11
C THR A 157 -26.78 -3.38 -27.29
N LEU A 158 -26.30 -2.32 -27.96
CA LEU A 158 -25.80 -1.12 -27.30
C LEU A 158 -26.85 -0.47 -26.40
N ARG A 159 -28.09 -0.33 -26.88
CA ARG A 159 -29.20 0.22 -26.10
C ARG A 159 -29.41 -0.52 -24.79
N LYS A 160 -29.43 -1.85 -24.81
CA LYS A 160 -29.59 -2.68 -23.59
C LYS A 160 -28.47 -2.41 -22.57
N ARG A 161 -27.23 -2.30 -23.05
CA ARG A 161 -26.06 -2.03 -22.19
C ARG A 161 -26.09 -0.62 -21.59
N VAL A 162 -26.48 0.37 -22.40
CA VAL A 162 -26.61 1.76 -21.97
C VAL A 162 -27.71 1.91 -20.91
N GLU A 163 -28.89 1.33 -21.12
CA GLU A 163 -29.99 1.40 -20.14
C GLU A 163 -29.60 0.76 -18.80
N SER A 164 -28.97 -0.41 -18.82
CA SER A 164 -28.46 -1.05 -17.60
C SER A 164 -27.44 -0.16 -16.87
N SER A 165 -26.49 0.42 -17.61
CA SER A 165 -25.47 1.31 -17.07
C SER A 165 -26.07 2.61 -16.52
N ARG A 166 -27.10 3.16 -17.19
CA ARG A 166 -27.84 4.35 -16.76
C ARG A 166 -28.53 4.11 -15.42
N ASN A 167 -29.17 2.96 -15.21
CA ASN A 167 -29.79 2.61 -13.94
C ASN A 167 -28.76 2.49 -12.81
N TRP A 168 -27.62 1.85 -13.10
CA TRP A 168 -26.51 1.76 -12.14
C TRP A 168 -25.96 3.15 -11.76
N LEU A 169 -25.67 4.00 -12.76
CA LEU A 169 -25.20 5.37 -12.54
C LEU A 169 -26.22 6.22 -11.77
N ALA A 170 -27.51 6.14 -12.12
CA ALA A 170 -28.56 6.86 -11.42
C ALA A 170 -28.62 6.45 -9.94
N THR A 171 -28.52 5.14 -9.65
CA THR A 171 -28.51 4.63 -8.28
C THR A 171 -27.27 5.07 -7.51
N ALA A 172 -26.09 4.99 -8.14
CA ALA A 172 -24.83 5.44 -7.55
C ALA A 172 -24.86 6.94 -7.22
N ASN A 173 -25.31 7.78 -8.16
CA ASN A 173 -25.44 9.22 -7.99
C ASN A 173 -26.49 9.57 -6.91
N ALA A 174 -27.62 8.87 -6.87
CA ALA A 174 -28.64 9.07 -5.83
C ALA A 174 -28.10 8.74 -4.44
N ARG A 175 -27.33 7.66 -4.29
CA ARG A 175 -26.66 7.32 -3.02
C ARG A 175 -25.62 8.37 -2.63
N ALA A 176 -24.81 8.83 -3.58
CA ALA A 176 -23.81 9.87 -3.36
C ALA A 176 -24.45 11.19 -2.88
N GLY A 177 -25.55 11.62 -3.52
CA GLY A 177 -26.29 12.83 -3.12
C GLY A 177 -26.89 12.73 -1.71
N LYS A 178 -27.49 11.59 -1.36
CA LYS A 178 -28.03 11.35 -0.01
C LYS A 178 -26.94 11.35 1.06
N ARG A 179 -25.77 10.78 0.76
CA ARG A 179 -24.60 10.81 1.66
C ARG A 179 -24.12 12.25 1.88
N GLY A 180 -24.01 13.05 0.82
CA GLY A 180 -23.65 14.47 0.92
C GLY A 180 -24.63 15.26 1.78
N PHE A 181 -25.93 15.07 1.58
CA PHE A 181 -26.97 15.69 2.40
C PHE A 181 -26.88 15.26 3.88
N TYR A 182 -26.72 13.95 4.14
CA TYR A 182 -26.57 13.41 5.49
C TYR A 182 -25.38 14.05 6.22
N TRP A 183 -24.19 14.03 5.63
CA TRP A 183 -23.00 14.61 6.26
C TRP A 183 -23.08 16.14 6.38
N GLY A 184 -23.73 16.81 5.44
CA GLY A 184 -24.03 18.24 5.55
C GLY A 184 -24.96 18.57 6.74
N GLN A 185 -25.93 17.71 7.02
CA GLN A 185 -26.81 17.87 8.19
C GLN A 185 -26.11 17.51 9.50
N VAL A 186 -25.26 16.48 9.51
CA VAL A 186 -24.38 16.17 10.66
C VAL A 186 -23.46 17.35 10.96
N SER A 187 -22.88 17.98 9.93
CA SER A 187 -22.01 19.15 10.13
C SER A 187 -22.77 20.35 10.70
N LYS A 188 -24.06 20.54 10.38
CA LYS A 188 -24.87 21.66 10.86
C LYS A 188 -25.44 21.44 12.27
N SER A 189 -25.97 20.24 12.51
CA SER A 189 -26.75 19.90 13.71
C SER A 189 -25.97 19.05 14.70
N GLY A 190 -24.75 18.65 14.35
CA GLY A 190 -23.86 17.84 15.18
C GLY A 190 -24.44 16.47 15.54
N THR A 191 -24.04 15.97 16.71
CA THR A 191 -24.42 14.67 17.26
C THR A 191 -25.93 14.52 17.46
N LYS A 192 -26.67 15.63 17.65
CA LYS A 192 -28.14 15.63 17.77
C LYS A 192 -28.83 15.05 16.52
N TYR A 193 -28.27 15.29 15.34
CA TYR A 193 -28.82 14.74 14.10
C TYR A 193 -28.48 13.26 13.93
N MET A 194 -27.27 12.84 14.34
CA MET A 194 -26.86 11.43 14.31
C MET A 194 -27.68 10.56 15.27
N LEU A 195 -27.99 11.09 16.47
CA LEU A 195 -28.68 10.39 17.55
C LEU A 195 -30.21 10.56 17.53
N SER A 196 -30.76 11.17 16.49
CA SER A 196 -32.22 11.23 16.33
C SER A 196 -32.80 9.80 16.28
N SER A 197 -33.83 9.54 17.09
CA SER A 197 -34.43 8.20 17.25
C SER A 197 -34.87 7.58 15.91
N GLU A 198 -35.33 8.42 14.98
CA GLU A 198 -35.69 8.00 13.62
C GLU A 198 -34.51 7.48 12.79
N ARG A 199 -33.29 8.00 13.00
CA ARG A 199 -32.09 7.65 12.22
C ARG A 199 -31.26 6.56 12.87
N TYR A 200 -31.23 6.52 14.21
CA TYR A 200 -30.54 5.48 14.96
C TYR A 200 -31.07 4.09 14.57
N MET A 201 -32.40 3.93 14.49
CA MET A 201 -33.02 2.66 14.10
C MET A 201 -32.64 2.22 12.68
N VAL A 202 -32.59 3.15 11.73
CA VAL A 202 -32.25 2.85 10.32
C VAL A 202 -30.77 2.50 10.14
N MET A 203 -29.87 3.10 10.93
CA MET A 203 -28.44 2.78 10.90
C MET A 203 -28.10 1.49 11.65
N SER A 204 -28.87 1.11 12.69
CA SER A 204 -28.61 -0.11 13.46
C SER A 204 -29.08 -1.39 12.77
N THR A 205 -30.00 -1.29 11.80
CA THR A 205 -30.57 -2.45 11.08
C THR A 205 -29.89 -2.73 9.73
N GLY A 206 -28.76 -2.09 9.45
CA GLY A 206 -28.00 -2.22 8.19
C GLY A 206 -26.92 -3.28 8.22
#